data_AF-A0A950R219-F1
#
_entry.id   AF-A0A950R219-F1
#
_cell.length_a   1.000
_cell.length_b   1.000
_cell.length_c   1.000
_cell.angle_alpha   90.00
_cell.angle_beta   90.00
_cell.angle_gamma   90.00
#
_symmetry.space_group_name_H-M   'P 1'
#
loop_
_entity.id
_entity.type
_entity.pdbx_description
1 polymer ?
#
loop_
_entity_poly.entity_id
_entity_poly.type
_entity_poly.pdbx_seq_one_letter_code
_entity_poly.pdbx_strand_id
1 'polypeptide(L)'
;MLLRSPDEAEFRTIFRLYCETQGLTGPDRLIDAFIAKHYHTTGKPFRRCHPRDVVSQVIDYIHFKRLPYEMTEELLDQAYGSCFPVSAELSDS
;
A
#
# COMPACT_ATOMS: atom_id res chain seq x y z
N MET A 1 -21.96 5.93 -12.06
CA MET A 1 -20.81 5.27 -12.72
C MET A 1 -20.36 4.12 -11.83
N LEU A 2 -20.57 2.87 -12.26
CA LEU A 2 -20.06 1.69 -11.53
C LEU A 2 -18.54 1.61 -11.77
N LEU A 3 -17.75 2.16 -10.85
CA LEU A 3 -16.30 1.97 -10.87
C LEU A 3 -16.04 0.48 -10.63
N ARG A 4 -15.75 -0.27 -11.70
CA ARG A 4 -15.33 -1.68 -11.60
C ARG A 4 -14.04 -1.73 -10.80
N SER A 5 -13.91 -2.68 -9.87
CA SER A 5 -12.65 -2.91 -9.15
C SER A 5 -11.52 -3.08 -10.18
N PRO A 6 -10.36 -2.42 -10.00
CA PRO A 6 -9.21 -2.68 -10.85
C PRO A 6 -8.82 -4.15 -10.72
N ASP A 7 -8.38 -4.75 -11.83
CA ASP A 7 -7.70 -6.03 -11.75
C ASP A 7 -6.31 -5.84 -11.11
N GLU A 8 -5.65 -6.95 -10.81
CA GLU A 8 -4.35 -6.92 -10.15
C GLU A 8 -3.29 -6.20 -11.01
N ALA A 9 -3.35 -6.31 -12.33
CA ALA A 9 -2.41 -5.68 -13.25
C ALA A 9 -2.59 -4.14 -13.29
N GLU A 10 -3.83 -3.68 -13.34
CA GLU A 10 -4.19 -2.26 -13.27
C GLU A 10 -3.80 -1.70 -11.89
N PHE A 11 -4.06 -2.44 -10.82
CA PHE A 11 -3.66 -2.05 -9.45
C PHE A 11 -2.14 -1.88 -9.34
N ARG A 12 -1.35 -2.84 -9.86
CA ARG A 12 0.12 -2.77 -9.92
C ARG A 12 0.59 -1.56 -10.72
N THR A 13 -0.02 -1.31 -11.86
CA THR A 13 0.31 -0.18 -12.74
C THR A 13 0.08 1.15 -12.04
N ILE A 14 -1.08 1.31 -11.38
CA ILE A 14 -1.41 2.54 -10.63
C ILE A 14 -0.42 2.74 -9.48
N PHE A 15 -0.10 1.67 -8.75
CA PHE A 15 0.85 1.71 -7.64
C PHE A 15 2.22 2.17 -8.13
N ARG A 16 2.76 1.50 -9.13
CA ARG A 16 4.07 1.82 -9.72
C ARG A 16 4.13 3.25 -10.22
N LEU A 17 3.14 3.67 -11.03
CA LEU A 17 3.09 5.02 -11.57
C LEU A 17 3.07 6.06 -10.45
N TYR A 18 2.32 5.80 -9.38
CA TYR A 18 2.27 6.71 -8.25
C TYR A 18 3.62 6.77 -7.50
N CYS A 19 4.26 5.63 -7.22
CA CYS A 19 5.63 5.61 -6.68
C CYS A 19 6.61 6.41 -7.53
N GLU A 20 6.60 6.22 -8.86
CA GLU A 20 7.44 6.96 -9.80
C GLU A 20 7.18 8.47 -9.73
N THR A 21 5.91 8.90 -9.66
CA THR A 21 5.56 10.33 -9.51
C THR A 21 6.06 10.94 -8.20
N GLN A 22 6.21 10.13 -7.16
CA GLN A 22 6.74 10.56 -5.87
C GLN A 22 8.28 10.47 -5.79
N GLY A 23 8.95 9.92 -6.82
CA GLY A 23 10.41 9.75 -6.83
C GLY A 23 10.91 8.48 -6.12
N LEU A 24 10.02 7.54 -5.80
CA LEU A 24 10.39 6.24 -5.23
C LEU A 24 10.84 5.30 -6.36
N THR A 25 12.08 4.84 -6.32
CA THR A 25 12.68 3.97 -7.34
C THR A 25 12.56 2.49 -6.96
N GLY A 26 12.32 1.62 -7.94
CA GLY A 26 12.33 0.16 -7.76
C GLY A 26 11.18 -0.47 -6.95
N PRO A 27 9.92 0.02 -7.02
CA PRO A 27 8.85 -0.51 -6.20
C PRO A 27 8.34 -1.91 -6.64
N ASP A 28 8.68 -2.40 -7.84
CA ASP A 28 8.01 -3.55 -8.47
C ASP A 28 8.03 -4.82 -7.59
N ARG A 29 9.20 -5.24 -7.08
CA ARG A 29 9.28 -6.44 -6.21
C ARG A 29 8.54 -6.26 -4.89
N LEU A 30 8.52 -5.05 -4.36
CA LEU A 30 7.85 -4.71 -3.10
C LEU A 30 6.33 -4.69 -3.29
N ILE A 31 5.85 -4.13 -4.39
CA ILE A 31 4.43 -4.14 -4.79
C ILE A 31 3.96 -5.59 -4.92
N ASP A 32 4.75 -6.45 -5.57
CA ASP A 32 4.43 -7.86 -5.77
C ASP A 32 4.28 -8.60 -4.44
N ALA A 33 5.26 -8.44 -3.55
CA ALA A 33 5.23 -9.02 -2.20
C ALA A 33 4.03 -8.49 -1.39
N PHE A 34 3.80 -7.18 -1.45
CA PHE A 34 2.70 -6.51 -0.76
C PHE A 34 1.33 -7.03 -1.22
N ILE A 35 1.12 -7.19 -2.52
CA ILE A 35 -0.12 -7.72 -3.08
C ILE A 35 -0.32 -9.20 -2.67
N ALA A 36 0.72 -10.01 -2.77
CA ALA A 36 0.69 -11.42 -2.33
C ALA A 36 0.34 -11.57 -0.84
N LYS A 37 0.88 -10.68 0.00
CA LYS A 37 0.74 -10.75 1.46
C LYS A 37 -0.53 -10.10 2.02
N HIS A 38 -1.07 -9.07 1.37
CA HIS A 38 -2.22 -8.34 1.90
C HIS A 38 -3.50 -8.60 1.12
N TYR A 39 -3.44 -8.92 -0.17
CA TYR A 39 -4.64 -9.12 -1.00
C TYR A 39 -4.88 -10.59 -1.31
N HIS A 40 -3.87 -11.34 -1.76
CA HIS A 40 -4.04 -12.77 -2.07
C HIS A 40 -4.38 -13.60 -0.83
N THR A 41 -3.79 -13.28 0.32
CA THR A 41 -3.99 -13.99 1.58
C THR A 41 -5.29 -13.63 2.30
N THR A 42 -5.78 -12.39 2.12
CA THR A 42 -7.03 -11.93 2.77
C THR A 42 -8.25 -12.00 1.85
N GLY A 43 -8.06 -12.19 0.54
CA GLY A 43 -9.14 -12.15 -0.46
C GLY A 43 -9.83 -10.80 -0.59
N LYS A 44 -9.21 -9.71 -0.09
CA LYS A 44 -9.80 -8.37 -0.13
C LYS A 44 -9.91 -7.84 -1.57
N PRO A 45 -10.98 -7.10 -1.91
CA PRO A 45 -11.10 -6.49 -3.22
C PRO A 45 -10.07 -5.38 -3.41
N PHE A 46 -9.45 -5.35 -4.60
CA PHE A 46 -8.57 -4.25 -5.00
C PHE A 46 -9.37 -2.95 -5.15
N ARG A 47 -8.84 -1.85 -4.60
CA ARG A 47 -9.41 -0.50 -4.77
C ARG A 47 -8.34 0.45 -5.28
N ARG A 48 -8.71 1.31 -6.24
CA ARG A 48 -7.79 2.30 -6.84
C ARG A 48 -7.24 3.34 -5.85
N CYS A 49 -7.91 3.54 -4.71
CA CYS A 49 -7.44 4.46 -3.66
C CYS A 49 -6.30 3.86 -2.81
N HIS A 50 -6.34 2.55 -2.54
CA HIS A 50 -5.38 1.92 -1.62
C HIS A 50 -3.90 2.16 -1.97
N PRO A 51 -3.45 2.04 -3.24
CA PRO A 51 -2.04 2.31 -3.57
C PRO A 51 -1.61 3.72 -3.17
N ARG A 52 -2.49 4.70 -3.41
CA ARG A 52 -2.18 6.11 -3.14
C ARG A 52 -2.11 6.38 -1.65
N ASP A 53 -3.08 5.85 -0.90
CA ASP A 53 -3.15 6.01 0.55
C ASP A 53 -1.92 5.39 1.23
N VAL A 54 -1.55 4.16 0.84
CA VAL A 54 -0.36 3.46 1.38
C VAL A 54 0.92 4.22 1.06
N VAL A 55 1.12 4.64 -0.19
CA VAL A 55 2.34 5.37 -0.58
C VAL A 55 2.44 6.72 0.13
N SER A 56 1.33 7.46 0.25
CA SER A 56 1.31 8.71 1.02
C SER A 56 1.75 8.47 2.46
N GLN A 57 1.21 7.43 3.10
CA GLN A 57 1.56 7.07 4.47
C GLN A 57 3.03 6.63 4.60
N VAL A 58 3.58 5.91 3.63
CA VAL A 58 5.03 5.59 3.58
C VAL A 58 5.86 6.86 3.56
N ILE A 59 5.52 7.82 2.70
CA ILE A 59 6.23 9.10 2.58
C ILE A 59 6.16 9.88 3.91
N ASP A 60 4.99 9.91 4.54
CA ASP A 60 4.82 10.53 5.85
C ASP A 60 5.70 9.86 6.91
N TYR A 61 5.81 8.53 6.91
CA TYR A 61 6.72 7.81 7.80
C TYR A 61 8.19 8.12 7.52
N ILE A 62 8.60 8.20 6.25
CA ILE A 62 9.97 8.55 5.86
C ILE A 62 10.31 9.95 6.39
N HIS A 63 9.43 10.93 6.19
CA HIS A 63 9.62 12.29 6.68
C HIS A 63 9.63 12.35 8.22
N PHE A 64 8.67 11.68 8.87
CA PHE A 64 8.55 11.69 10.32
C PHE A 64 9.75 11.03 11.01
N LYS A 65 10.19 9.87 10.51
CA LYS A 65 11.33 9.12 11.06
C LYS A 65 12.68 9.58 10.51
N ARG A 66 12.71 10.54 9.59
CA ARG A 66 13.91 11.02 8.87
C ARG A 66 14.70 9.87 8.24
N LEU A 67 14.00 8.92 7.65
CA LEU A 67 14.59 7.78 6.97
C LEU A 67 15.08 8.18 5.56
N PRO A 68 15.96 7.39 4.94
CA PRO A 68 16.25 7.54 3.52
C PRO A 68 14.95 7.44 2.71
N TYR A 69 14.89 8.20 1.61
CA TYR A 69 13.73 8.27 0.72
C TYR A 69 13.65 7.02 -0.18
N GLU A 70 13.48 5.88 0.47
CA GLU A 70 13.45 4.55 -0.13
C GLU A 70 12.23 3.80 0.40
N MET A 71 11.53 3.13 -0.50
CA MET A 71 10.39 2.30 -0.11
C MET A 71 10.91 0.93 0.30
N THR A 72 10.49 0.44 1.48
CA THR A 72 10.83 -0.91 1.95
C THR A 72 9.57 -1.70 2.26
N GLU A 73 9.70 -3.02 2.36
CA GLU A 73 8.58 -3.91 2.72
C GLU A 73 8.05 -3.57 4.12
N GLU A 74 8.92 -3.28 5.09
CA GLU A 74 8.49 -2.93 6.43
C GLU A 74 7.70 -1.62 6.46
N LEU A 75 8.13 -0.61 5.69
CA LEU A 75 7.40 0.66 5.59
C LEU A 75 6.03 0.47 4.95
N LEU A 76 5.93 -0.36 3.91
CA LEU A 76 4.65 -0.71 3.28
C LEU A 76 3.71 -1.44 4.23
N ASP A 77 4.21 -2.41 4.98
CA ASP A 77 3.43 -3.15 5.97
C ASP A 77 2.94 -2.23 7.09
N GLN A 78 3.82 -1.37 7.61
CA GLN A 78 3.48 -0.38 8.63
C GLN A 78 2.44 0.63 8.12
N ALA A 79 2.65 1.15 6.91
CA ALA A 79 1.73 2.08 6.26
C ALA A 79 0.36 1.44 6.04
N TYR A 80 0.32 0.20 5.54
CA TYR A 80 -0.94 -0.52 5.35
C TYR A 80 -1.65 -0.82 6.67
N GLY A 81 -0.92 -1.25 7.71
CA GLY A 81 -1.51 -1.44 9.05
C GLY A 81 -2.05 -0.14 9.65
N SER A 82 -1.43 1.00 9.36
CA SER A 82 -1.89 2.31 9.83
C SER A 82 -3.07 2.85 9.03
N CYS A 83 -3.10 2.66 7.70
CA CYS A 83 -4.21 3.11 6.84
C CYS A 83 -5.42 2.19 6.91
N PHE A 84 -5.17 0.88 7.01
CA PHE A 84 -6.19 -0.17 7.03
C PHE A 84 -6.00 -1.01 8.29
N PRO A 85 -6.15 -0.40 9.48
CA PRO A 85 -6.18 -1.19 10.70
C PRO A 85 -7.26 -2.23 10.53
N VAL A 86 -6.90 -3.50 10.71
CA VAL A 86 -7.91 -4.53 10.91
C VAL A 86 -8.65 -4.04 12.15
N SER A 87 -9.88 -3.56 11.97
CA SER A 87 -10.80 -3.34 13.06
C SER A 87 -11.13 -4.70 13.66
N ALA A 88 -10.16 -5.31 14.33
CA ALA A 88 -10.42 -6.15 15.47
C ALA A 88 -11.00 -5.18 16.48
N GLU A 89 -12.32 -5.16 16.54
CA GLU A 89 -13.09 -4.46 17.52
C GLU A 89 -12.40 -4.64 18.89
N LEU A 90 -11.95 -3.52 19.48
CA LEU A 90 -11.69 -3.47 20.91
C LEU A 90 -13.06 -3.56 21.59
N SER A 91 -13.37 -4.75 22.09
CA SER A 91 -14.43 -5.07 23.07
C SER A 91 -14.30 -6.58 23.35
N ASP A 92 -13.29 -7.05 24.08
CA ASP A 92 -13.07 -6.86 25.53
C ASP A 92 -13.96 -7.82 26.36
N SER A 93 -13.39 -8.22 27.50
CA SER A 93 -13.70 -9.42 28.29
C SER A 93 -15.09 -9.49 28.92
#